data_AF-A0A9C8LWG7-F1
#
_entry.id   AF-A0A9C8LWG7-F1
#
_cell.length_a   1.000
_cell.length_b   1.000
_cell.length_c   1.000
_cell.angle_alpha   90.00
_cell.angle_beta   90.00
_cell.angle_gamma   90.00
#
_symmetry.space_group_name_H-M   'P 1'
#
loop_
_entity.id
_entity.type
_entity.pdbx_description
1 polymer ?
#
loop_
_entity_poly.entity_id
_entity_poly.type
_entity_poly.pdbx_seq_one_letter_code
_entity_poly.pdbx_strand_id
1 'polypeptide(L)'
;NVKFCIINLHGRVFINEDYDCPFRKADEILAEVSGKSDIIIIDFHAEATSEKAALARYLDGRVTAVFGTHTHVQTADERVLRKGTAYITDIGMTGPHDSIIGMREDEIIERFMLQTLNKFEVARNDVKLQGILISLDRKSFKPVKVERISSDLK
;
A
#
# COMPACT_ATOMS: atom_id res chain seq x y z
N ASN A 1 6.23 18.30 -19.91
CA ASN A 1 6.10 16.88 -19.53
C ASN A 1 5.84 16.80 -18.05
N VAL A 2 4.84 16.03 -17.64
CA VAL A 2 4.55 15.77 -16.21
C VAL A 2 5.57 14.76 -15.69
N LYS A 3 6.18 15.04 -14.54
CA LYS A 3 7.22 14.21 -13.91
C LYS A 3 6.68 13.50 -12.67
N PHE A 4 6.88 12.19 -12.64
CA PHE A 4 6.48 11.33 -11.53
C PHE A 4 7.69 10.89 -10.72
N CYS A 5 7.56 10.93 -9.40
CA CYS A 5 8.45 10.27 -8.45
C CYS A 5 7.65 9.19 -7.73
N ILE A 6 8.15 7.95 -7.79
CA ILE A 6 7.56 6.80 -7.11
C ILE A 6 8.56 6.35 -6.06
N ILE A 7 8.11 6.29 -4.81
CA ILE A 7 8.93 5.95 -3.65
C ILE A 7 8.30 4.73 -2.99
N ASN A 8 9.10 3.71 -2.74
CA ASN A 8 8.71 2.57 -1.92
C ASN A 8 9.37 2.68 -0.54
N LEU A 9 8.60 2.50 0.52
CA LEU A 9 9.05 2.54 1.91
C LEU A 9 8.59 1.28 2.63
N HIS A 10 9.38 0.83 3.61
CA HIS A 10 9.07 -0.35 4.40
C HIS A 10 8.73 0.03 5.84
N GLY A 11 7.67 -0.57 6.40
CA GLY A 11 7.29 -0.44 7.80
C GLY A 11 8.24 -1.20 8.73
N ARG A 12 8.03 -1.04 10.03
CA ARG A 12 8.86 -1.69 11.07
C ARG A 12 8.02 -2.43 12.11
N VAL A 13 6.79 -2.01 12.35
CA VAL A 13 5.95 -2.65 13.36
C VAL A 13 5.49 -4.02 12.83
N PHE A 14 5.73 -5.07 13.62
CA PHE A 14 5.44 -6.49 13.30
C PHE A 14 6.22 -7.11 12.14
N ILE A 15 7.33 -6.47 11.75
CA ILE A 15 8.27 -6.95 10.74
C ILE A 15 9.55 -7.36 11.48
N ASN A 16 10.14 -8.51 11.12
CA ASN A 16 11.19 -9.17 11.91
C ASN A 16 12.62 -8.71 11.52
N GLU A 17 12.72 -7.53 10.92
CA GLU A 17 13.95 -6.95 10.39
C GLU A 17 14.12 -5.51 10.90
N ASP A 18 15.36 -5.18 11.26
CA ASP A 18 15.72 -3.82 11.69
C ASP A 18 15.97 -2.92 10.46
N TYR A 19 14.91 -2.23 10.02
CA TYR A 19 14.99 -1.21 8.98
C TYR A 19 15.21 0.20 9.55
N ASP A 20 15.81 1.06 8.71
CA ASP A 20 15.86 2.51 8.95
C ASP A 20 14.45 3.10 9.15
N CYS A 21 14.35 4.24 9.83
CA CYS A 21 13.07 4.90 10.07
C CYS A 21 12.43 5.39 8.76
N PRO A 22 11.23 4.89 8.36
CA PRO A 22 10.61 5.27 7.09
C PRO A 22 10.20 6.74 7.04
N PHE A 23 9.92 7.36 8.19
CA PHE A 23 9.58 8.79 8.29
C PHE A 23 10.77 9.68 7.93
N ARG A 24 11.94 9.39 8.51
CA ARG A 24 13.17 10.15 8.21
C ARG A 24 13.63 9.89 6.77
N LYS A 25 13.55 8.64 6.32
CA LYS A 25 13.88 8.29 4.94
C LYS A 25 12.98 9.01 3.93
N ALA A 26 11.68 9.13 4.22
CA ALA A 26 10.77 9.92 3.42
C ALA A 26 11.20 11.39 3.33
N ASP A 27 11.59 12.02 4.44
CA ASP A 27 12.07 13.41 4.44
C ASP A 27 13.35 13.59 3.63
N GLU A 28 14.33 12.68 3.77
CA GLU A 28 15.57 12.67 3.01
C GLU A 28 15.28 12.61 1.50
N ILE A 29 14.47 11.66 1.06
CA ILE A 29 14.12 11.49 -0.35
C ILE A 29 13.35 12.72 -0.87
N LEU A 30 12.39 13.24 -0.09
CA LEU A 30 11.63 14.43 -0.48
C LEU A 30 12.52 15.67 -0.63
N ALA A 31 13.58 15.80 0.18
CA ALA A 31 14.57 16.86 0.02
C ALA A 31 15.35 16.69 -1.30
N GLU A 32 15.74 15.46 -1.64
CA GLU A 32 16.48 15.17 -2.88
C GLU A 32 15.66 15.43 -4.16
N VAL A 33 14.35 15.16 -4.13
CA VAL A 33 13.45 15.31 -5.29
C VAL A 33 12.70 16.64 -5.32
N SER A 34 12.95 17.53 -4.36
CA SER A 34 12.32 18.85 -4.27
C SER A 34 12.49 19.65 -5.56
N GLY A 35 11.37 20.15 -6.11
CA GLY A 35 11.33 20.89 -7.38
C GLY A 35 11.60 20.05 -8.65
N LYS A 36 11.80 18.73 -8.52
CA LYS A 36 12.10 17.83 -9.66
C LYS A 36 10.90 17.03 -10.15
N SER A 37 9.80 16.98 -9.39
CA SER A 37 8.63 16.15 -9.67
C SER A 37 7.33 16.92 -9.49
N ASP A 38 6.36 16.68 -10.37
CA ASP A 38 5.01 17.24 -10.30
C ASP A 38 4.10 16.37 -9.44
N ILE A 39 4.34 15.06 -9.47
CA ILE A 39 3.56 14.03 -8.77
C ILE A 39 4.50 13.14 -7.96
N ILE A 40 4.18 12.94 -6.68
CA ILE A 40 4.95 12.07 -5.77
C ILE A 40 4.01 11.02 -5.17
N ILE A 41 4.32 9.75 -5.39
CA ILE A 41 3.53 8.61 -4.95
C ILE A 41 4.38 7.77 -4.00
N ILE A 42 3.82 7.44 -2.84
CA ILE A 42 4.42 6.55 -1.85
C ILE A 42 3.65 5.23 -1.83
N ASP A 43 4.33 4.13 -2.13
CA ASP A 43 3.94 2.78 -1.69
C ASP A 43 4.57 2.55 -0.32
N PHE A 44 3.74 2.30 0.69
CA PHE A 44 4.22 2.00 2.03
C PHE A 44 3.89 0.55 2.41
N HIS A 45 4.87 -0.32 2.20
CA HIS A 45 4.79 -1.75 2.50
C HIS A 45 4.96 -1.98 4.01
N ALA A 46 3.86 -2.18 4.73
CA ALA A 46 3.88 -2.26 6.19
C ALA A 46 2.76 -3.14 6.74
N GLU A 47 2.91 -3.67 7.95
CA GLU A 47 1.88 -4.49 8.59
C GLU A 47 0.92 -3.63 9.42
N ALA A 48 1.44 -2.81 10.34
CA ALA A 48 0.61 -2.09 11.29
C ALA A 48 -0.18 -0.92 10.65
N THR A 49 -1.50 -0.98 10.77
CA THR A 49 -2.42 0.09 10.33
C THR A 49 -2.12 1.44 10.98
N SER A 50 -1.66 1.43 12.24
CA SER A 50 -1.25 2.64 12.96
C SER A 50 -0.03 3.30 12.33
N GLU A 51 0.99 2.52 11.92
CA GLU A 51 2.18 3.04 11.26
C GLU A 51 1.83 3.61 9.88
N LYS A 52 0.98 2.92 9.12
CA LYS A 52 0.48 3.40 7.82
C LYS A 52 -0.27 4.73 7.92
N ALA A 53 -1.23 4.81 8.83
CA ALA A 53 -2.01 6.03 9.05
C ALA A 53 -1.13 7.18 9.57
N ALA A 54 -0.14 6.89 10.42
CA ALA A 54 0.80 7.89 10.93
C ALA A 54 1.67 8.45 9.81
N LEU A 55 2.25 7.61 8.95
CA LEU A 55 3.07 8.06 7.83
C LEU A 55 2.26 8.90 6.83
N ALA A 56 1.04 8.47 6.49
CA ALA A 56 0.18 9.22 5.59
C ALA A 56 -0.16 10.61 6.14
N ARG A 57 -0.48 10.73 7.45
CA ARG A 57 -0.72 12.03 8.10
C ARG A 57 0.54 12.87 8.21
N TYR A 58 1.69 12.23 8.40
CA TYR A 58 2.99 12.91 8.41
C TYR A 58 3.31 13.53 7.05
N LEU A 59 2.98 12.85 5.95
CA LEU A 59 3.26 13.28 4.58
C LEU A 59 2.11 14.09 3.94
N ASP A 60 0.97 14.26 4.61
CA ASP A 60 -0.21 14.95 4.07
C ASP A 60 0.13 16.38 3.61
N GLY A 61 -0.17 16.66 2.33
CA GLY A 61 0.12 17.92 1.65
C GLY A 61 1.55 18.05 1.10
N ARG A 62 2.43 17.06 1.34
CA ARG A 62 3.80 17.02 0.81
C ARG A 62 3.96 16.06 -0.37
N VAL A 63 3.03 15.12 -0.52
CA VAL A 63 3.01 14.12 -1.60
C VAL A 63 1.62 14.02 -2.21
N THR A 64 1.55 13.52 -3.44
CA THR A 64 0.28 13.32 -4.16
C THR A 64 -0.50 12.16 -3.57
N ALA A 65 0.15 11.03 -3.28
CA ALA A 65 -0.52 9.85 -2.75
C ALA A 65 0.37 9.08 -1.80
N VAL A 66 -0.25 8.46 -0.79
CA VAL A 66 0.34 7.43 0.06
C VAL A 66 -0.65 6.27 0.10
N PHE A 67 -0.27 5.10 -0.38
CA PHE A 67 -1.07 3.90 -0.22
C PHE A 67 -0.27 2.82 0.48
N GLY A 68 -0.92 2.02 1.31
CA GLY A 68 -0.28 0.87 1.92
C GLY A 68 -0.39 -0.39 1.06
N THR A 69 0.58 -1.28 1.25
CA THR A 69 0.58 -2.67 0.76
C THR A 69 1.00 -3.59 1.91
N HIS A 70 1.13 -4.90 1.65
CA HIS A 70 1.60 -6.00 2.53
C HIS A 70 0.50 -6.91 3.09
N THR A 71 -0.61 -6.37 3.58
CA THR A 71 -1.58 -7.20 4.34
C THR A 71 -2.47 -8.08 3.47
N HIS A 72 -2.43 -7.87 2.16
CA HIS A 72 -3.20 -8.57 1.12
C HIS A 72 -4.73 -8.44 1.22
N VAL A 73 -5.24 -7.62 2.15
CA VAL A 73 -6.67 -7.35 2.33
C VAL A 73 -6.93 -5.89 2.06
N GLN A 74 -7.65 -5.59 0.97
CA GLN A 74 -8.00 -4.22 0.63
C GLN A 74 -8.87 -3.58 1.71
N THR A 75 -8.47 -2.41 2.20
CA THR A 75 -9.26 -1.64 3.18
C THR A 75 -10.29 -0.76 2.48
N ALA A 76 -11.32 -0.30 3.19
CA ALA A 76 -12.37 0.57 2.65
C ALA A 76 -12.30 2.01 3.22
N ASP A 77 -11.07 2.50 3.46
CA ASP A 77 -10.80 3.80 4.07
C ASP A 77 -10.18 4.81 3.09
N GLU A 78 -10.35 4.55 1.79
CA GLU A 78 -9.85 5.41 0.72
C GLU A 78 -10.43 6.83 0.83
N ARG A 79 -9.54 7.83 0.81
CA ARG A 79 -9.93 9.24 0.94
C ARG A 79 -8.83 10.18 0.48
N VAL A 80 -9.21 11.39 0.13
CA VAL A 80 -8.27 12.52 0.06
C VAL A 80 -8.18 13.13 1.47
N LEU A 81 -6.96 13.17 2.02
CA LEU A 81 -6.67 13.74 3.33
C LEU A 81 -6.84 15.27 3.33
N ARG A 82 -6.86 15.85 4.54
CA ARG A 82 -7.21 17.27 4.74
C ARG A 82 -6.32 18.24 3.96
N LYS A 83 -5.04 17.94 3.77
CA LYS A 83 -4.11 18.79 3.01
C LYS A 83 -3.94 18.36 1.55
N GLY A 84 -4.73 17.39 1.09
CA GLY A 84 -4.84 17.02 -0.32
C GLY A 84 -4.03 15.81 -0.74
N THR A 85 -3.56 14.95 0.16
CA THR A 85 -2.90 13.69 -0.22
C THR A 85 -3.92 12.55 -0.35
N ALA A 86 -3.91 11.80 -1.45
CA ALA A 86 -4.73 10.58 -1.59
C ALA A 86 -4.19 9.48 -0.68
N TYR A 87 -5.10 8.75 -0.01
CA TYR A 87 -4.73 7.73 0.96
C TYR A 87 -5.66 6.53 0.96
N ILE A 88 -5.10 5.35 1.22
CA ILE A 88 -5.78 4.11 1.60
C ILE A 88 -4.83 3.28 2.48
N THR A 89 -5.35 2.61 3.50
CA THR A 89 -4.52 1.79 4.41
C THR A 89 -3.92 0.57 3.72
N ASP A 90 -4.66 -0.17 2.90
CA ASP A 90 -4.06 -1.22 2.07
C ASP A 90 -4.81 -1.34 0.75
N ILE A 91 -4.08 -1.38 -0.37
CA ILE A 91 -4.68 -1.54 -1.71
C ILE A 91 -5.16 -2.97 -1.97
N GLY A 92 -4.73 -3.93 -1.13
CA GLY A 92 -5.06 -5.34 -1.24
C GLY A 92 -4.10 -6.13 -2.11
N MET A 93 -4.57 -7.26 -2.60
CA MET A 93 -3.79 -8.21 -3.39
C MET A 93 -4.44 -8.47 -4.74
N THR A 94 -3.60 -8.54 -5.78
CA THR A 94 -3.98 -9.15 -7.06
C THR A 94 -3.51 -10.61 -7.07
N GLY A 95 -4.45 -11.55 -7.03
CA GLY A 95 -4.16 -12.96 -6.80
C GLY A 95 -5.41 -13.76 -6.42
N PRO A 96 -5.28 -15.00 -5.94
CA PRO A 96 -6.39 -15.85 -5.54
C PRO A 96 -7.03 -15.38 -4.23
N HIS A 97 -8.32 -15.06 -4.22
CA HIS A 97 -9.07 -14.59 -3.03
C HIS A 97 -9.77 -15.72 -2.27
N ASP A 98 -10.03 -16.83 -2.94
CA ASP A 98 -10.45 -18.10 -2.32
C ASP A 98 -9.20 -18.81 -1.78
N SER A 99 -8.60 -18.17 -0.76
CA SER A 99 -7.31 -18.53 -0.20
C SER A 99 -7.08 -17.84 1.16
N ILE A 100 -6.00 -18.19 1.86
CA ILE A 100 -5.52 -17.43 3.01
C ILE A 100 -4.30 -16.61 2.57
N ILE A 101 -4.50 -15.31 2.33
CA ILE A 101 -3.43 -14.36 1.98
C ILE A 101 -2.68 -14.75 0.69
N GLY A 102 -3.35 -15.47 -0.22
CA GLY A 102 -2.80 -15.95 -1.50
C GLY A 102 -2.35 -17.42 -1.49
N MET A 103 -2.37 -18.06 -0.32
CA MET A 103 -1.88 -19.43 -0.12
C MET A 103 -3.03 -20.43 0.07
N ARG A 104 -2.78 -21.70 -0.25
CA ARG A 104 -3.74 -22.79 -0.04
C ARG A 104 -4.20 -22.86 1.43
N GLU A 105 -5.51 -22.90 1.64
CA GLU A 105 -6.11 -22.83 2.96
C GLU A 105 -5.73 -24.00 3.88
N ASP A 106 -5.65 -25.22 3.34
CA ASP A 106 -5.38 -26.44 4.10
C ASP A 106 -3.98 -26.42 4.71
N GLU A 107 -2.98 -25.96 3.95
CA GLU A 107 -1.58 -25.85 4.41
C GLU A 107 -1.42 -24.80 5.51
N ILE A 108 -2.12 -23.66 5.39
CA ILE A 108 -2.06 -22.57 6.37
C ILE A 108 -2.80 -22.96 7.66
N ILE A 109 -3.99 -23.56 7.55
CA ILE A 109 -4.76 -24.03 8.70
C ILE A 109 -3.97 -25.09 9.47
N GLU A 110 -3.42 -26.09 8.77
CA GLU A 110 -2.59 -27.12 9.39
C GLU A 110 -1.39 -26.51 10.13
N ARG A 111 -0.69 -25.56 9.50
CA ARG A 111 0.43 -24.85 10.15
C ARG A 111 -0.01 -24.14 11.44
N PHE A 112 -1.13 -23.44 11.44
CA PHE A 112 -1.63 -22.79 12.66
C PHE A 112 -2.04 -23.79 13.75
N MET A 113 -2.62 -24.93 13.36
CA MET A 113 -3.07 -25.98 14.29
C MET A 113 -1.92 -26.79 14.88
N LEU A 114 -0.93 -27.17 14.07
CA LEU A 114 0.16 -28.08 14.44
C LEU A 114 1.46 -27.36 14.78
N GLN A 115 1.56 -26.06 14.48
CA GLN A 115 2.80 -25.26 14.62
C GLN A 115 4.00 -25.86 13.86
N THR A 116 3.73 -26.53 12.72
CA THR A 116 4.74 -27.17 11.87
C THR A 116 5.23 -26.24 10.75
N LEU A 117 6.40 -26.56 10.22
CA LEU A 117 6.91 -25.93 9.00
C LEU A 117 6.24 -26.60 7.79
N ASN A 118 5.29 -25.89 7.17
CA ASN A 118 4.68 -26.30 5.92
C ASN A 118 5.32 -25.54 4.74
N LYS A 119 5.39 -26.19 3.58
CA LYS A 119 5.67 -25.47 2.33
C LYS A 119 4.47 -24.58 2.05
N PHE A 120 4.71 -23.42 1.45
CA PHE A 120 3.66 -22.53 1.00
C PHE A 120 3.38 -22.78 -0.48
N GLU A 121 2.18 -23.25 -0.79
CA GLU A 121 1.69 -23.35 -2.15
C GLU A 121 0.65 -22.26 -2.46
N VAL A 122 0.81 -21.62 -3.62
CA VAL A 122 -0.08 -20.56 -4.10
C VAL A 122 -1.44 -21.15 -4.51
N ALA A 123 -2.53 -20.56 -4.02
CA ALA A 123 -3.88 -20.95 -4.41
C ALA A 123 -4.17 -20.58 -5.88
N ARG A 124 -5.28 -21.10 -6.44
CA ARG A 124 -5.55 -20.95 -7.89
C ARG A 124 -6.93 -20.39 -8.25
N ASN A 125 -7.86 -20.40 -7.31
CA ASN A 125 -9.27 -20.04 -7.56
C ASN A 125 -9.55 -18.58 -7.18
N ASP A 126 -10.68 -18.06 -7.68
CA ASP A 126 -11.20 -16.71 -7.38
C ASP A 126 -10.14 -15.60 -7.53
N VAL A 127 -9.52 -15.52 -8.71
CA VAL A 127 -8.44 -14.57 -8.95
C VAL A 127 -9.04 -13.18 -9.18
N LYS A 128 -8.71 -12.23 -8.30
CA LYS A 128 -9.15 -10.84 -8.40
C LYS A 128 -7.97 -9.91 -8.61
N LEU A 129 -8.24 -8.81 -9.30
CA LEU A 129 -7.39 -7.62 -9.35
C LEU A 129 -7.87 -6.63 -8.30
N GLN A 130 -6.95 -6.20 -7.45
CA GLN A 130 -7.17 -5.10 -6.52
C GLN A 130 -6.16 -3.98 -6.74
N GLY A 131 -6.65 -2.75 -6.63
CA GLY A 131 -5.85 -1.54 -6.79
C GLY A 131 -6.68 -0.29 -6.50
N ILE A 132 -6.14 0.86 -6.87
CA ILE A 132 -6.84 2.15 -6.72
C ILE A 132 -6.74 3.00 -7.99
N LEU A 133 -7.79 3.77 -8.24
CA LEU A 133 -7.82 4.81 -9.25
C LEU A 133 -7.79 6.18 -8.56
N ILE A 134 -6.75 6.97 -8.84
CA ILE A 134 -6.60 8.33 -8.32
C ILE A 134 -6.84 9.32 -9.45
N SER A 135 -7.86 10.16 -9.30
CA SER A 135 -8.12 11.28 -10.20
C SER A 135 -7.39 12.53 -9.70
N LEU A 136 -6.65 13.20 -10.59
CA LEU A 136 -5.90 14.41 -10.29
C LEU A 136 -6.48 15.62 -11.04
N ASP A 137 -6.46 16.79 -10.41
CA ASP A 137 -6.71 18.06 -11.10
C ASP A 137 -5.59 18.34 -12.12
N ARG A 138 -5.97 18.72 -13.35
CA ARG A 138 -5.03 18.85 -14.48
C ARG A 138 -4.01 19.98 -14.31
N LYS A 139 -4.33 21.01 -13.52
CA LYS A 139 -3.47 22.19 -13.36
C LYS A 139 -2.58 22.10 -12.13
N SER A 140 -3.14 21.66 -11.01
CA SER A 140 -2.45 21.60 -9.71
C SER A 140 -1.86 20.24 -9.39
N PHE A 141 -2.21 19.19 -10.16
CA PHE A 141 -1.86 17.79 -9.89
C PHE A 141 -2.28 17.28 -8.51
N LYS A 142 -3.20 18.00 -7.85
CA LYS A 142 -3.76 17.57 -6.57
C LYS A 142 -4.81 16.49 -6.79
N PRO A 143 -4.83 15.43 -5.97
CA PRO A 143 -5.91 14.46 -5.94
C PRO A 143 -7.26 15.12 -5.68
N VAL A 144 -8.24 14.74 -6.49
CA VAL A 144 -9.65 15.13 -6.33
C VAL A 144 -10.53 13.96 -5.92
N LYS A 145 -10.11 12.73 -6.24
CA LYS A 145 -10.84 11.51 -5.93
C LYS A 145 -9.87 10.33 -5.85
N VAL A 146 -10.16 9.40 -4.95
CA VAL A 146 -9.52 8.08 -4.91
C VAL A 146 -10.64 7.03 -4.81
N GLU A 147 -10.53 5.98 -5.61
CA GLU A 147 -11.52 4.92 -5.71
C GLU A 147 -10.82 3.58 -5.67
N ARG A 148 -11.38 2.62 -4.93
CA ARG A 148 -10.91 1.25 -4.95
C ARG A 148 -11.36 0.55 -6.21
N ILE A 149 -10.47 -0.28 -6.73
CA ILE A 149 -10.76 -1.24 -7.79
C ILE A 149 -10.68 -2.63 -7.16
N SER A 150 -11.73 -3.42 -7.37
CA SER A 150 -11.78 -4.84 -7.06
C SER A 150 -12.57 -5.50 -8.17
N SER A 151 -11.90 -6.28 -9.01
CA SER A 151 -12.50 -6.90 -10.20
C SER A 151 -12.06 -8.34 -10.32
N ASP A 152 -12.97 -9.22 -10.70
CA ASP A 152 -12.64 -10.60 -11.05
C ASP A 152 -11.80 -10.60 -12.35
N LEU A 153 -10.74 -11.41 -12.39
CA LEU A 153 -9.88 -11.59 -13.58
C LEU A 153 -10.19 -12.86 -14.37
N LYS A 154 -10.89 -13.83 -13.75
CA LYS A 154 -11.33 -15.09 -14.34
C LYS A 154 -12.61 -15.57 -13.69
#